data_AF-A0A4Q2D9F1-F1
#
_entry.id   AF-A0A4Q2D9F1-F1
#
_cell.length_a   1.000
_cell.length_b   1.000
_cell.length_c   1.000
_cell.angle_alpha   90.00
_cell.angle_beta   90.00
_cell.angle_gamma   90.00
#
_symmetry.space_group_name_H-M   'P 1'
#
loop_
_entity.id
_entity.type
_entity.pdbx_description
1 polymer ?
#
loop_
_entity_poly.entity_id
_entity_poly.type
_entity_poly.pdbx_seq_one_letter_code
_entity_poly.pdbx_strand_id
1 'polypeptide(L)'
;MNASHPRPARVAANRSQVISAARVGDPSGFSRLNRYVLQHQDSDTVILDAVLPFLEDVRLPSKKTFLRVNGSNSPRGQNLTRSSVNILLDVERARWSIDVIHSLCSVCPPAGGSKDEIVEKLLIRFELLLHWVNLFSVAGYIDTAAWFLLELWKFDPKLTQRFRHSSAAMQSLLSLWTADDPLPDNHVSRTTNPNFSPLINLLFMLSSDEDSRDLLVAVMDGKSKNVALIARAFQTRMKAIVSQYEKKAISREMAVAYLLKLTQVIRDLLPCDSRQYWARFLSREGLLYPLFGSYSSVTSLLHQDASWWLVADGVRYISHFVLGAKEYSGSPVVKMRDAISGGVIKLLLGCLLHTPASTEEHRSTIHLLKGIAPYFMHQEVWKAASHYFLCGHVEFLPPSTAQVLSANSKDGCTAWVAFQDTFHQADECHKRGSGESLRAHGCDNMNCQREDWEDRHREECSKLLPLYYCKDLHHWLPFSVKADVLAFAEDLYNRNFASATMNANNTKYIMSDSVVCINFNDIPYVCAIVESQKYTPPKEDLDIE
;
A
#
# COMPACT_ATOMS: atom_id res chain seq x y z
N MET A 1 -18.07 16.68 45.57
CA MET A 1 -18.74 15.43 45.99
C MET A 1 -17.69 14.34 46.06
N ASN A 2 -17.25 13.97 47.26
CA ASN A 2 -16.23 12.94 47.46
C ASN A 2 -16.87 11.58 47.23
N ALA A 3 -16.54 10.92 46.11
CA ALA A 3 -16.89 9.53 45.90
C ALA A 3 -16.19 8.70 46.97
N SER A 4 -16.97 8.12 47.88
CA SER A 4 -16.48 7.21 48.90
C SER A 4 -15.86 5.99 48.24
N HIS A 5 -14.55 5.80 48.40
CA HIS A 5 -13.89 4.57 47.98
C HIS A 5 -14.61 3.37 48.63
N PRO A 6 -15.02 2.36 47.86
CA PRO A 6 -15.72 1.19 48.39
C PRO A 6 -14.84 0.49 49.45
N ARG A 7 -15.46 0.09 50.57
CA ARG A 7 -14.75 -0.60 51.66
C ARG A 7 -14.00 -1.84 51.13
N PRO A 8 -12.73 -2.08 51.53
CA PRO A 8 -11.89 -3.18 51.01
C PRO A 8 -12.54 -4.57 51.06
N ALA A 9 -13.29 -4.87 52.14
CA ALA A 9 -13.99 -6.14 52.29
C ALA A 9 -15.08 -6.37 51.22
N ARG A 10 -15.75 -5.29 50.78
CA ARG A 10 -16.80 -5.36 49.75
C ARG A 10 -16.19 -5.61 48.36
N VAL A 11 -15.00 -5.07 48.10
CA VAL A 11 -14.22 -5.32 46.87
C VAL A 11 -13.75 -6.78 46.83
N ALA A 12 -13.20 -7.30 47.93
CA ALA A 12 -12.75 -8.70 48.03
C ALA A 12 -13.89 -9.73 47.90
N ALA A 13 -15.06 -9.45 48.49
CA ALA A 13 -16.25 -10.29 48.34
C ALA A 13 -16.77 -10.27 46.90
N ASN A 14 -16.82 -9.09 46.27
CA ASN A 14 -17.20 -8.94 44.87
C ASN A 14 -16.23 -9.68 43.94
N ARG A 15 -14.91 -9.58 44.19
CA ARG A 15 -13.86 -10.29 43.48
C ARG A 15 -14.09 -11.80 43.46
N SER A 16 -14.27 -12.39 44.64
CA SER A 16 -14.48 -13.83 44.79
C SER A 16 -15.77 -14.29 44.09
N GLN A 17 -16.81 -13.46 44.11
CA GLN A 17 -18.07 -13.73 43.41
C GLN A 17 -17.92 -13.69 41.88
N VAL A 18 -17.20 -12.72 41.32
CA VAL A 18 -17.01 -12.65 39.86
C VAL A 18 -16.09 -13.77 39.34
N ILE A 19 -15.06 -14.14 40.11
CA ILE A 19 -14.18 -15.26 39.78
C ILE A 19 -14.95 -16.58 39.81
N SER A 20 -15.73 -16.83 40.88
CA SER A 20 -16.54 -18.04 40.98
C SER A 20 -17.60 -18.13 39.87
N ALA A 21 -18.24 -17.01 39.51
CA ALA A 21 -19.19 -16.97 38.40
C ALA A 21 -18.52 -17.30 37.05
N ALA A 22 -17.31 -16.80 36.80
CA ALA A 22 -16.56 -17.13 35.58
C ALA A 22 -16.15 -18.61 35.53
N ARG A 23 -15.77 -19.22 36.66
CA ARG A 23 -15.45 -20.66 36.77
C ARG A 23 -16.61 -21.60 36.42
N VAL A 24 -17.85 -21.11 36.43
CA VAL A 24 -19.02 -21.89 35.98
C VAL A 24 -19.13 -21.91 34.45
N GLY A 25 -18.45 -21.00 33.75
CA GLY A 25 -18.46 -20.94 32.29
C GLY A 25 -19.67 -20.22 31.71
N ASP A 26 -20.32 -19.35 32.50
CA ASP A 26 -21.43 -18.50 32.06
C ASP A 26 -20.90 -17.20 31.39
N PRO A 27 -21.33 -16.86 30.17
CA PRO A 27 -20.95 -15.60 29.49
C PRO A 27 -21.11 -14.35 30.35
N SER A 28 -22.17 -14.27 31.17
CA SER A 28 -22.38 -13.12 32.07
C SER A 28 -21.33 -13.06 33.19
N GLY A 29 -20.83 -14.21 33.63
CA GLY A 29 -19.74 -14.34 34.59
C GLY A 29 -18.44 -13.77 34.03
N PHE A 30 -18.05 -14.21 32.83
CA PHE A 30 -16.85 -13.67 32.16
C PHE A 30 -16.95 -12.17 31.88
N SER A 31 -18.10 -11.68 31.39
CA SER A 31 -18.28 -10.25 31.12
C SER A 31 -18.12 -9.41 32.39
N ARG A 32 -18.65 -9.89 33.53
CA ARG A 32 -18.47 -9.25 34.84
C ARG A 32 -17.03 -9.30 35.31
N LEU A 33 -16.36 -10.44 35.16
CA LEU A 33 -14.95 -10.59 35.51
C LEU A 33 -14.06 -9.65 34.67
N ASN A 34 -14.28 -9.60 33.37
CA ASN A 34 -13.55 -8.70 32.46
C ASN A 34 -13.71 -7.22 32.88
N ARG A 35 -14.95 -6.79 33.15
CA ARG A 35 -15.23 -5.44 33.65
C ARG A 35 -14.54 -5.17 34.99
N TYR A 36 -14.58 -6.15 35.89
CA TYR A 36 -13.94 -6.04 37.19
C TYR A 36 -12.43 -5.84 37.07
N VAL A 37 -11.75 -6.66 36.24
CA VAL A 37 -10.31 -6.56 35.94
C VAL A 37 -9.94 -5.16 35.48
N LEU A 38 -10.65 -4.63 34.46
CA LEU A 38 -10.37 -3.29 33.93
C LEU A 38 -10.65 -2.17 34.94
N GLN A 39 -11.73 -2.28 35.72
CA GLN A 39 -12.11 -1.25 36.70
C GLN A 39 -11.17 -1.19 37.92
N HIS A 40 -10.63 -2.33 38.34
CA HIS A 40 -9.83 -2.43 39.56
C HIS A 40 -8.34 -2.64 39.28
N GLN A 41 -7.94 -2.70 38.01
CA GLN A 41 -6.58 -3.02 37.56
C GLN A 41 -6.04 -4.32 38.21
N ASP A 42 -6.93 -5.31 38.37
CA ASP A 42 -6.59 -6.57 39.03
C ASP A 42 -5.84 -7.48 38.06
N SER A 43 -4.58 -7.76 38.37
CA SER A 43 -3.64 -8.55 37.55
C SER A 43 -3.18 -9.83 38.23
N ASP A 44 -3.94 -10.32 39.21
CA ASP A 44 -3.63 -11.54 39.95
C ASP A 44 -3.84 -12.79 39.07
N THR A 45 -2.92 -13.76 39.21
CA THR A 45 -2.88 -15.01 38.45
C THR A 45 -4.09 -15.90 38.70
N VAL A 46 -4.80 -15.74 39.83
CA VAL A 46 -6.05 -16.46 40.12
C VAL A 46 -7.15 -16.17 39.08
N ILE A 47 -7.13 -14.99 38.45
CA ILE A 47 -8.07 -14.64 37.37
C ILE A 47 -7.77 -15.48 36.13
N LEU A 48 -6.50 -15.64 35.78
CA LEU A 48 -6.08 -16.48 34.66
C LEU A 48 -6.46 -17.94 34.91
N ASP A 49 -6.21 -18.45 36.11
CA ASP A 49 -6.56 -19.82 36.51
C ASP A 49 -8.06 -20.10 36.47
N ALA A 50 -8.89 -19.07 36.60
CA ALA A 50 -10.34 -19.21 36.51
C ALA A 50 -10.85 -19.39 35.07
N VAL A 51 -10.09 -18.92 34.07
CA VAL A 51 -10.52 -18.92 32.66
C VAL A 51 -9.78 -19.91 31.77
N LEU A 52 -8.55 -20.30 32.14
CA LEU A 52 -7.73 -21.26 31.38
C LEU A 52 -8.42 -22.62 31.11
N PRO A 53 -9.16 -23.25 32.05
CA PRO A 53 -9.77 -24.55 31.81
C PRO A 53 -10.73 -24.57 30.61
N PHE A 54 -11.39 -23.45 30.30
CA PHE A 54 -12.28 -23.34 29.15
C PHE A 54 -11.56 -23.32 27.80
N LEU A 55 -10.24 -23.15 27.81
CA LEU A 55 -9.40 -23.24 26.62
C LEU A 55 -8.75 -24.62 26.50
N GLU A 56 -8.52 -25.31 27.62
CA GLU A 56 -7.81 -26.60 27.71
C GLU A 56 -8.72 -27.83 27.61
N ASP A 57 -9.86 -27.82 28.31
CA ASP A 57 -10.73 -28.99 28.45
C ASP A 57 -11.64 -29.21 27.23
N VAL A 58 -11.67 -28.24 26.32
CA VAL A 58 -12.53 -28.28 25.13
C VAL A 58 -11.80 -28.98 23.99
N ARG A 59 -12.42 -30.04 23.45
CA ARG A 59 -12.01 -30.60 22.16
C ARG A 59 -12.25 -29.56 21.07
N LEU A 60 -11.17 -28.90 20.64
CA LEU A 60 -11.18 -27.95 19.53
C LEU A 60 -11.92 -28.56 18.32
N PRO A 61 -13.08 -27.99 17.91
CA PRO A 61 -13.78 -28.49 16.76
C PRO A 61 -12.93 -28.26 15.51
N SER A 62 -12.88 -29.25 14.61
CA SER A 62 -12.24 -29.02 13.31
C SER A 62 -12.94 -27.87 12.58
N LYS A 63 -12.19 -27.11 11.75
CA LYS A 63 -12.76 -26.05 10.90
C LYS A 63 -13.99 -26.52 10.12
N LYS A 64 -13.94 -27.74 9.58
CA LYS A 64 -15.04 -28.37 8.83
C LYS A 64 -16.25 -28.66 9.74
N THR A 65 -16.00 -29.14 10.95
CA THR A 65 -17.06 -29.39 11.95
C THR A 65 -17.75 -28.10 12.33
N PHE A 66 -16.98 -27.06 12.66
CA PHE A 66 -17.52 -25.76 13.04
C PHE A 66 -18.32 -25.12 11.89
N LEU A 67 -17.77 -25.07 10.66
CA LEU A 67 -18.48 -24.53 9.51
C LEU A 67 -19.76 -25.30 9.18
N ARG A 68 -19.82 -26.60 9.43
CA ARG A 68 -21.05 -27.38 9.27
C ARG A 68 -22.12 -26.99 10.29
N VAL A 69 -21.70 -26.70 11.53
CA VAL A 69 -22.59 -26.29 12.62
C VAL A 69 -23.03 -24.82 12.48
N ASN A 70 -22.14 -23.94 12.03
CA ASN A 70 -22.42 -22.52 11.85
C ASN A 70 -23.13 -22.23 10.51
N GLY A 71 -22.76 -22.95 9.45
CA GLY A 71 -23.34 -22.84 8.12
C GLY A 71 -24.76 -23.41 8.00
N SER A 72 -25.24 -24.17 9.00
CA SER A 72 -26.66 -24.58 9.08
C SER A 72 -27.62 -23.45 9.46
N ASN A 73 -27.19 -22.18 9.38
CA ASN A 73 -28.03 -20.98 9.37
C ASN A 73 -28.94 -20.88 8.14
N SER A 74 -29.58 -21.99 7.74
CA SER A 74 -30.80 -21.96 6.95
C SER A 74 -31.87 -21.24 7.78
N PRO A 75 -32.46 -20.15 7.29
CA PRO A 75 -33.51 -19.47 8.01
C PRO A 75 -34.72 -20.40 8.09
N ARG A 76 -35.10 -20.73 9.32
CA ARG A 76 -36.27 -21.54 9.75
C ARG A 76 -36.04 -23.06 9.83
N GLY A 77 -35.76 -23.54 11.05
CA GLY A 77 -36.37 -24.79 11.53
C GLY A 77 -35.52 -26.06 11.59
N GLN A 78 -34.20 -26.01 11.46
CA GLN A 78 -33.39 -27.20 11.76
C GLN A 78 -33.06 -27.28 13.26
N ASN A 79 -33.54 -28.34 13.91
CA ASN A 79 -33.19 -28.68 15.28
C ASN A 79 -31.68 -28.92 15.38
N LEU A 80 -30.93 -27.93 15.89
CA LEU A 80 -29.52 -28.11 16.22
C LEU A 80 -29.38 -29.28 17.19
N THR A 81 -28.51 -30.22 16.86
CA THR A 81 -28.24 -31.33 17.78
C THR A 81 -27.63 -30.79 19.09
N ARG A 82 -27.82 -31.49 20.21
CA ARG A 82 -27.19 -31.14 21.49
C ARG A 82 -25.67 -30.97 21.35
N SER A 83 -25.04 -31.75 20.48
CA SER A 83 -23.62 -31.62 20.16
C SER A 83 -23.27 -30.30 19.45
N SER A 84 -24.12 -29.83 18.54
CA SER A 84 -23.93 -28.58 17.82
C SER A 84 -24.03 -27.37 18.76
N VAL A 85 -24.99 -27.39 19.68
CA VAL A 85 -25.17 -26.34 20.70
C VAL A 85 -23.96 -26.27 21.64
N ASN A 86 -23.46 -27.43 22.09
CA ASN A 86 -22.27 -27.47 22.95
C ASN A 86 -21.03 -26.86 22.26
N ILE A 87 -20.80 -27.18 20.97
CA ILE A 87 -19.69 -26.59 20.21
C ILE A 87 -19.78 -25.06 20.15
N LEU A 88 -20.96 -24.51 19.89
CA LEU A 88 -21.15 -23.05 19.86
C LEU A 88 -20.93 -22.42 21.25
N LEU A 89 -21.41 -23.06 22.31
CA LEU A 89 -21.20 -22.60 23.68
C LEU A 89 -19.72 -22.62 24.07
N ASP A 90 -18.98 -23.66 23.67
CA ASP A 90 -17.56 -23.78 23.97
C ASP A 90 -16.74 -22.73 23.22
N VAL A 91 -17.09 -22.42 21.97
CA VAL A 91 -16.47 -21.32 21.21
C VAL A 91 -16.74 -19.96 21.87
N GLU A 92 -17.97 -19.71 22.32
CA GLU A 92 -18.29 -18.48 23.06
C GLU A 92 -17.53 -18.39 24.39
N ARG A 93 -17.44 -19.48 25.17
CA ARG A 93 -16.66 -19.52 26.41
C ARG A 93 -15.18 -19.24 26.17
N ALA A 94 -14.60 -19.84 25.12
CA ALA A 94 -13.22 -19.59 24.75
C ALA A 94 -13.01 -18.11 24.36
N ARG A 95 -13.94 -17.53 23.59
CA ARG A 95 -13.89 -16.11 23.21
C ARG A 95 -13.89 -15.21 24.45
N TRP A 96 -14.81 -15.45 25.38
CA TRP A 96 -14.89 -14.68 26.62
C TRP A 96 -13.67 -14.88 27.53
N SER A 97 -13.08 -16.07 27.55
CA SER A 97 -11.84 -16.35 28.27
C SER A 97 -10.68 -15.54 27.67
N ILE A 98 -10.58 -15.48 26.35
CA ILE A 98 -9.58 -14.66 25.65
C ILE A 98 -9.78 -13.16 25.90
N ASP A 99 -11.02 -12.66 25.92
CA ASP A 99 -11.32 -11.27 26.29
C ASP A 99 -10.83 -10.93 27.73
N VAL A 100 -10.98 -11.87 28.69
CA VAL A 100 -10.45 -11.70 30.05
C VAL A 100 -8.93 -11.72 30.08
N ILE A 101 -8.29 -12.65 29.37
CA ILE A 101 -6.82 -12.73 29.28
C ILE A 101 -6.24 -11.45 28.67
N HIS A 102 -6.85 -10.96 27.60
CA HIS A 102 -6.51 -9.67 26.98
C HIS A 102 -6.52 -8.55 28.03
N SER A 103 -7.61 -8.41 28.78
CA SER A 103 -7.71 -7.35 29.79
C SER A 103 -6.70 -7.52 30.93
N LEU A 104 -6.45 -8.77 31.34
CA LEU A 104 -5.41 -9.08 32.32
C LEU A 104 -4.02 -8.63 31.83
N CYS A 105 -3.71 -8.88 30.55
CA CYS A 105 -2.45 -8.43 29.95
C CYS A 105 -2.36 -6.90 29.92
N SER A 106 -3.46 -6.22 29.58
CA SER A 106 -3.50 -4.76 29.44
C SER A 106 -3.32 -3.99 30.77
N VAL A 107 -3.67 -4.61 31.91
CA VAL A 107 -3.61 -3.97 33.24
C VAL A 107 -2.46 -4.47 34.11
N CYS A 108 -1.74 -5.52 33.70
CA CYS A 108 -0.62 -6.04 34.48
C CYS A 108 0.53 -5.03 34.50
N PRO A 109 1.11 -4.73 35.67
CA PRO A 109 2.25 -3.83 35.76
C PRO A 109 3.47 -4.41 35.02
N PRO A 110 4.35 -3.56 34.46
CA PRO A 110 5.49 -4.01 33.65
C PRO A 110 6.53 -4.83 34.44
N ALA A 111 6.56 -4.70 35.77
CA ALA A 111 7.43 -5.47 36.67
C ALA A 111 6.62 -6.02 37.86
N GLY A 112 6.74 -7.31 38.14
CA GLY A 112 6.10 -7.97 39.29
C GLY A 112 6.02 -9.49 39.13
N GLY A 113 6.02 -10.22 40.26
CA GLY A 113 5.99 -11.69 40.24
C GLY A 113 4.73 -12.29 39.61
N SER A 114 3.59 -11.59 39.66
CA SER A 114 2.36 -12.02 38.97
C SER A 114 2.50 -12.00 37.45
N LYS A 115 3.25 -11.05 36.89
CA LYS A 115 3.52 -10.98 35.45
C LYS A 115 4.31 -12.20 34.99
N ASP A 116 5.40 -12.54 35.69
CA ASP A 116 6.23 -13.69 35.34
C ASP A 116 5.43 -15.00 35.34
N GLU A 117 4.56 -15.19 36.34
CA GLU A 117 3.69 -16.36 36.42
C GLU A 117 2.64 -16.39 35.28
N ILE A 118 2.03 -15.25 34.94
CA ILE A 118 1.12 -15.14 33.77
C ILE A 118 1.87 -15.49 32.49
N VAL A 119 3.07 -14.93 32.28
CA VAL A 119 3.91 -15.19 31.11
C VAL A 119 4.24 -16.67 30.98
N GLU A 120 4.65 -17.33 32.06
CA GLU A 120 4.94 -18.76 32.07
C GLU A 120 3.72 -19.59 31.69
N LYS A 121 2.56 -19.30 32.30
CA LYS A 121 1.29 -20.00 32.00
C LYS A 121 0.87 -19.83 30.54
N LEU A 122 1.06 -18.64 29.96
CA LEU A 122 0.75 -18.36 28.54
C LEU A 122 1.75 -19.02 27.59
N LEU A 123 3.05 -19.04 27.92
CA LEU A 123 4.08 -19.71 27.12
C LEU A 123 3.83 -21.21 27.00
N ILE A 124 3.48 -21.88 28.11
CA ILE A 124 3.13 -23.31 28.12
C ILE A 124 1.98 -23.62 27.16
N ARG A 125 1.04 -22.68 27.01
CA ARG A 125 -0.20 -22.84 26.24
C ARG A 125 -0.18 -22.16 24.89
N PHE A 126 0.97 -21.62 24.48
CA PHE A 126 1.06 -20.74 23.32
C PHE A 126 0.45 -21.37 22.06
N GLU A 127 0.79 -22.62 21.76
CA GLU A 127 0.24 -23.33 20.59
C GLU A 127 -1.27 -23.54 20.68
N LEU A 128 -1.80 -23.91 21.85
CA LEU A 128 -3.24 -24.06 22.07
C LEU A 128 -3.99 -22.75 21.83
N LEU A 129 -3.43 -21.63 22.30
CA LEU A 129 -3.98 -20.30 22.11
C LEU A 129 -4.01 -19.90 20.62
N LEU A 130 -2.98 -20.26 19.85
CA LEU A 130 -2.96 -20.07 18.40
C LEU A 130 -4.03 -20.92 17.67
N HIS A 131 -4.33 -22.13 18.15
CA HIS A 131 -5.42 -22.94 17.59
C HIS A 131 -6.78 -22.26 17.78
N TRP A 132 -7.04 -21.66 18.94
CA TRP A 132 -8.25 -20.88 19.20
C TRP A 132 -8.34 -19.66 18.28
N VAL A 133 -7.24 -18.95 18.08
CA VAL A 133 -7.16 -17.83 17.14
C VAL A 133 -7.53 -18.25 15.72
N ASN A 134 -7.03 -19.39 15.25
CA ASN A 134 -7.41 -19.94 13.94
C ASN A 134 -8.90 -20.26 13.87
N LEU A 135 -9.49 -20.83 14.92
CA LEU A 135 -10.93 -21.09 14.95
C LEU A 135 -11.74 -19.79 14.94
N PHE A 136 -11.30 -18.76 15.66
CA PHE A 136 -11.93 -17.44 15.67
C PHE A 136 -11.90 -16.74 14.32
N SER A 137 -10.84 -16.93 13.52
CA SER A 137 -10.80 -16.45 12.14
C SER A 137 -11.95 -17.02 11.29
N VAL A 138 -12.35 -18.26 11.56
CA VAL A 138 -13.46 -18.94 10.87
C VAL A 138 -14.82 -18.59 11.47
N ALA A 139 -14.86 -18.33 12.77
CA ALA A 139 -16.08 -17.98 13.50
C ALA A 139 -16.48 -16.50 13.35
N GLY A 140 -15.65 -15.67 12.73
CA GLY A 140 -15.91 -14.24 12.57
C GLY A 140 -15.54 -13.40 13.79
N TYR A 141 -14.80 -13.94 14.76
CA TYR A 141 -14.30 -13.20 15.93
C TYR A 141 -12.90 -12.60 15.67
N ILE A 142 -12.75 -11.95 14.51
CA ILE A 142 -11.45 -11.46 14.02
C ILE A 142 -10.86 -10.42 14.98
N ASP A 143 -11.67 -9.47 15.44
CA ASP A 143 -11.21 -8.40 16.35
C ASP A 143 -10.73 -8.94 17.70
N THR A 144 -11.48 -9.86 18.33
CA THR A 144 -11.05 -10.49 19.60
C THR A 144 -9.73 -11.22 19.43
N ALA A 145 -9.59 -12.00 18.36
CA ALA A 145 -8.37 -12.73 18.07
C ALA A 145 -7.18 -11.79 17.80
N ALA A 146 -7.40 -10.72 17.04
CA ALA A 146 -6.38 -9.73 16.72
C ALA A 146 -5.94 -8.94 17.96
N TRP A 147 -6.88 -8.52 18.82
CA TRP A 147 -6.56 -7.88 20.11
C TRP A 147 -5.74 -8.79 21.00
N PHE A 148 -6.12 -10.05 21.08
CA PHE A 148 -5.39 -11.03 21.86
C PHE A 148 -3.95 -11.23 21.38
N LEU A 149 -3.73 -11.44 20.08
CA LEU A 149 -2.38 -11.55 19.54
C LEU A 149 -1.58 -10.25 19.74
N LEU A 150 -2.23 -9.09 19.59
CA LEU A 150 -1.62 -7.78 19.79
C LEU A 150 -1.13 -7.59 21.23
N GLU A 151 -1.93 -7.98 22.21
CA GLU A 151 -1.54 -7.91 23.62
C GLU A 151 -0.45 -8.94 23.93
N LEU A 152 -0.56 -10.19 23.46
CA LEU A 152 0.52 -11.18 23.63
C LEU A 152 1.86 -10.68 23.09
N TRP A 153 1.84 -9.99 21.94
CA TRP A 153 3.02 -9.41 21.32
C TRP A 153 3.67 -8.31 22.18
N LYS A 154 2.86 -7.48 22.84
CA LYS A 154 3.34 -6.33 23.64
C LYS A 154 3.62 -6.66 25.10
N PHE A 155 3.04 -7.74 25.62
CA PHE A 155 2.99 -8.03 27.05
C PHE A 155 4.36 -8.31 27.67
N ASP A 156 5.13 -9.20 27.05
CA ASP A 156 6.43 -9.64 27.57
C ASP A 156 7.40 -10.07 26.46
N PRO A 157 8.70 -9.71 26.55
CA PRO A 157 9.70 -10.09 25.55
C PRO A 157 9.79 -11.59 25.29
N LYS A 158 9.54 -12.46 26.29
CA LYS A 158 9.57 -13.92 26.09
C LYS A 158 8.42 -14.39 25.19
N LEU A 159 7.24 -13.80 25.35
CA LEU A 159 6.08 -14.08 24.48
C LEU A 159 6.30 -13.52 23.08
N THR A 160 6.84 -12.29 22.97
CA THR A 160 7.25 -11.70 21.69
C THR A 160 8.24 -12.62 20.97
N GLN A 161 9.27 -13.09 21.67
CA GLN A 161 10.26 -14.00 21.11
C GLN A 161 9.61 -15.32 20.69
N ARG A 162 8.73 -15.90 21.50
CA ARG A 162 8.01 -17.13 21.13
C ARG A 162 7.16 -16.94 19.87
N PHE A 163 6.52 -15.77 19.74
CA PHE A 163 5.76 -15.40 18.56
C PHE A 163 6.64 -15.28 17.31
N ARG A 164 7.78 -14.57 17.40
CA ARG A 164 8.75 -14.40 16.30
C ARG A 164 9.26 -15.73 15.74
N HIS A 165 9.46 -16.72 16.61
CA HIS A 165 10.01 -18.02 16.21
C HIS A 165 8.93 -19.05 15.84
N SER A 166 7.64 -18.69 15.87
CA SER A 166 6.55 -19.61 15.57
C SER A 166 5.96 -19.37 14.17
N SER A 167 6.24 -20.30 13.25
CA SER A 167 5.56 -20.31 11.94
C SER A 167 4.04 -20.46 12.09
N ALA A 168 3.57 -21.18 13.13
CA ALA A 168 2.16 -21.31 13.44
C ALA A 168 1.53 -19.96 13.83
N ALA A 169 2.25 -19.10 14.56
CA ALA A 169 1.78 -17.75 14.89
C ALA A 169 1.59 -16.90 13.62
N MET A 170 2.57 -16.91 12.71
CA MET A 170 2.50 -16.18 11.44
C MET A 170 1.39 -16.72 10.52
N GLN A 171 1.22 -18.04 10.45
CA GLN A 171 0.10 -18.64 9.72
C GLN A 171 -1.25 -18.25 10.32
N SER A 172 -1.35 -18.19 11.65
CA SER A 172 -2.57 -17.80 12.35
C SER A 172 -2.91 -16.32 12.09
N LEU A 173 -1.90 -15.46 12.10
CA LEU A 173 -2.04 -14.06 11.71
C LEU A 173 -2.51 -13.92 10.26
N LEU A 174 -1.90 -14.64 9.32
CA LEU A 174 -2.30 -14.58 7.91
C LEU A 174 -3.71 -15.16 7.70
N SER A 175 -4.10 -16.17 8.48
CA SER A 175 -5.48 -16.69 8.50
C SER A 175 -6.47 -15.62 8.98
N LEU A 176 -6.14 -14.87 10.03
CA LEU A 176 -6.94 -13.73 10.49
C LEU A 176 -6.99 -12.61 9.45
N TRP A 177 -5.85 -12.30 8.82
CA TRP A 177 -5.74 -11.24 7.81
C TRP A 177 -6.65 -11.52 6.61
N THR A 178 -6.58 -12.75 6.11
CA THR A 178 -7.29 -13.22 4.91
C THR A 178 -8.70 -13.74 5.19
N ALA A 179 -9.12 -13.81 6.44
CA ALA A 179 -10.50 -14.14 6.78
C ALA A 179 -11.44 -13.08 6.20
N ASP A 180 -12.48 -13.55 5.50
CA ASP A 180 -13.60 -12.70 5.12
C ASP A 180 -14.19 -12.16 6.42
N ASP A 181 -14.16 -10.84 6.56
CA ASP A 181 -14.73 -10.15 7.70
C ASP A 181 -16.14 -9.73 7.31
N PRO A 182 -17.18 -10.46 7.71
CA PRO A 182 -18.52 -9.94 7.66
C PRO A 182 -18.61 -8.90 8.78
N LEU A 183 -17.97 -7.74 8.59
CA LEU A 183 -18.07 -6.63 9.54
C LEU A 183 -19.56 -6.43 9.83
N PRO A 184 -20.06 -6.74 11.03
CA PRO A 184 -21.41 -6.38 11.37
C PRO A 184 -21.37 -4.86 11.56
N ASP A 185 -22.33 -4.18 10.95
CA ASP A 185 -22.59 -2.74 11.11
C ASP A 185 -22.70 -2.26 12.59
N ASN A 186 -22.61 -3.18 13.57
CA ASN A 186 -22.89 -2.99 14.99
C ASN A 186 -21.68 -3.13 15.94
N HIS A 187 -20.44 -3.36 15.47
CA HIS A 187 -19.29 -3.54 16.37
C HIS A 187 -18.43 -2.30 16.66
N VAL A 188 -18.86 -1.13 16.21
CA VAL A 188 -18.26 0.17 16.58
C VAL A 188 -18.31 0.46 18.10
N SER A 189 -19.01 -0.35 18.91
CA SER A 189 -19.35 0.01 20.29
C SER A 189 -18.50 -0.60 21.42
N ARG A 190 -17.46 -1.41 21.17
CA ARG A 190 -16.71 -2.06 22.28
C ARG A 190 -15.38 -1.43 22.66
N THR A 191 -14.80 -0.57 21.84
CA THR A 191 -13.60 0.20 22.24
C THR A 191 -13.95 1.68 22.22
N THR A 192 -13.95 2.31 23.39
CA THR A 192 -14.05 3.77 23.57
C THR A 192 -12.91 4.54 22.91
N ASN A 193 -11.92 3.84 22.33
CA ASN A 193 -10.84 4.44 21.59
C ASN A 193 -11.00 4.15 20.09
N PRO A 194 -11.44 5.18 19.33
CA PRO A 194 -11.25 5.39 17.91
C PRO A 194 -10.21 4.50 17.25
N ASN A 195 -9.01 4.66 17.80
CA ASN A 195 -7.76 4.62 17.06
C ASN A 195 -7.19 3.23 16.75
N PHE A 196 -7.86 2.13 17.10
CA PHE A 196 -7.25 0.80 17.01
C PHE A 196 -8.08 -0.22 16.24
N SER A 197 -7.80 -0.38 14.94
CA SER A 197 -7.96 -1.69 14.28
C SER A 197 -6.79 -2.57 14.78
N PRO A 198 -7.03 -3.53 15.69
CA PRO A 198 -5.97 -4.33 16.30
C PRO A 198 -5.19 -5.10 15.25
N LEU A 199 -5.87 -5.59 14.22
CA LEU A 199 -5.30 -6.38 13.15
C LEU A 199 -4.34 -5.57 12.27
N ILE A 200 -4.72 -4.34 11.88
CA ILE A 200 -3.85 -3.44 11.11
C ILE A 200 -2.62 -3.06 11.95
N ASN A 201 -2.80 -2.75 13.23
CA ASN A 201 -1.70 -2.39 14.11
C ASN A 201 -0.74 -3.56 14.36
N LEU A 202 -1.27 -4.77 14.57
CA LEU A 202 -0.46 -5.96 14.73
C LEU A 202 0.38 -6.22 13.48
N LEU A 203 -0.25 -6.18 12.30
CA LEU A 203 0.47 -6.38 11.05
C LEU A 203 1.52 -5.29 10.80
N PHE A 204 1.21 -4.02 11.11
CA PHE A 204 2.15 -2.90 11.00
C PHE A 204 3.37 -3.06 11.91
N MET A 205 3.15 -3.46 13.18
CA MET A 205 4.27 -3.70 14.10
C MET A 205 5.14 -4.87 13.65
N LEU A 206 4.53 -5.95 13.15
CA LEU A 206 5.25 -7.13 12.68
C LEU A 206 5.98 -6.88 11.35
N SER A 207 5.43 -6.05 10.45
CA SER A 207 6.12 -5.70 9.21
C SER A 207 7.30 -4.75 9.45
N SER A 208 7.22 -3.93 10.51
CA SER A 208 8.30 -3.02 10.90
C SER A 208 9.46 -3.73 11.63
N ASP A 209 9.22 -4.95 12.12
CA ASP A 209 10.21 -5.79 12.81
C ASP A 209 10.89 -6.73 11.81
N GLU A 210 12.22 -6.63 11.66
CA GLU A 210 12.98 -7.33 10.62
C GLU A 210 12.80 -8.85 10.64
N ASP A 211 12.99 -9.49 11.80
CA ASP A 211 12.83 -10.95 11.96
C ASP A 211 11.39 -11.41 11.61
N SER A 212 10.39 -10.67 12.09
CA SER A 212 8.98 -10.99 11.85
C SER A 212 8.58 -10.77 10.40
N ARG A 213 9.06 -9.69 9.78
CA ARG A 213 8.87 -9.36 8.38
C ARG A 213 9.40 -10.49 7.49
N ASP A 214 10.60 -10.96 7.75
CA ASP A 214 11.23 -12.02 6.96
C ASP A 214 10.45 -13.34 7.09
N LEU A 215 9.97 -13.66 8.29
CA LEU A 215 9.09 -14.82 8.51
C LEU A 215 7.74 -14.66 7.78
N LEU A 216 7.13 -13.47 7.83
CA LEU A 216 5.89 -13.19 7.11
C LEU A 216 6.10 -13.37 5.61
N VAL A 217 7.14 -12.76 5.04
CA VAL A 217 7.50 -12.91 3.63
C VAL A 217 7.70 -14.38 3.27
N ALA A 218 8.42 -15.15 4.08
CA ALA A 218 8.63 -16.57 3.84
C ALA A 218 7.30 -17.38 3.82
N VAL A 219 6.37 -17.09 4.74
CA VAL A 219 5.06 -17.76 4.78
C VAL A 219 4.17 -17.34 3.59
N MET A 220 4.28 -16.09 3.15
CA MET A 220 3.58 -15.59 1.96
C MET A 220 4.11 -16.21 0.67
N ASP A 221 5.43 -16.35 0.53
CA ASP A 221 6.06 -16.88 -0.69
C ASP A 221 5.96 -18.41 -0.81
N GLY A 222 5.89 -19.13 0.32
CA GLY A 222 5.80 -20.59 0.35
C GLY A 222 4.64 -21.20 -0.45
N LYS A 223 3.62 -20.40 -0.84
CA LYS A 223 2.55 -20.83 -1.76
C LYS A 223 2.12 -19.67 -2.66
N SER A 224 2.21 -19.84 -3.99
CA SER A 224 1.82 -18.82 -4.98
C SER A 224 0.38 -18.28 -4.82
N LYS A 225 -0.54 -19.11 -4.29
CA LYS A 225 -1.94 -18.70 -4.00
C LYS A 225 -2.06 -17.70 -2.84
N ASN A 226 -1.09 -17.65 -1.93
CA ASN A 226 -1.15 -16.78 -0.75
C ASN A 226 -1.03 -15.30 -1.14
N VAL A 227 -0.18 -14.98 -2.12
CA VAL A 227 0.02 -13.60 -2.60
C VAL A 227 -1.30 -12.97 -3.06
N ALA A 228 -2.07 -13.68 -3.89
CA ALA A 228 -3.37 -13.21 -4.36
C ALA A 228 -4.40 -13.05 -3.22
N LEU A 229 -4.44 -14.02 -2.30
CA LEU A 229 -5.32 -13.95 -1.13
C LEU A 229 -5.00 -12.76 -0.23
N ILE A 230 -3.72 -12.47 -0.04
CA ILE A 230 -3.25 -11.35 0.81
C ILE A 230 -3.51 -10.02 0.13
N ALA A 231 -3.23 -9.89 -1.17
CA ALA A 231 -3.57 -8.70 -1.94
C ALA A 231 -5.08 -8.42 -1.88
N ARG A 232 -5.93 -9.45 -2.08
CA ARG A 232 -7.38 -9.33 -1.91
C ARG A 232 -7.76 -8.89 -0.49
N ALA A 233 -7.12 -9.44 0.53
CA ALA A 233 -7.36 -9.04 1.92
C ALA A 233 -7.05 -7.55 2.13
N PHE A 234 -5.92 -7.03 1.62
CA PHE A 234 -5.63 -5.59 1.65
C PHE A 234 -6.74 -4.77 0.99
N GLN A 235 -7.22 -5.17 -0.19
CA GLN A 235 -8.33 -4.50 -0.87
C GLN A 235 -9.61 -4.48 -0.03
N THR A 236 -9.96 -5.61 0.59
CA THR A 236 -11.12 -5.72 1.47
C THR A 236 -10.98 -4.79 2.67
N ARG A 237 -9.80 -4.72 3.30
CA ARG A 237 -9.56 -3.82 4.44
C ARG A 237 -9.61 -2.34 4.04
N MET A 238 -9.05 -1.97 2.89
CA MET A 238 -9.14 -0.61 2.37
C MET A 238 -10.60 -0.20 2.12
N LYS A 239 -11.39 -1.06 1.48
CA LYS A 239 -12.84 -0.85 1.26
C LYS A 239 -13.61 -0.73 2.57
N ALA A 240 -13.26 -1.53 3.58
CA ALA A 240 -13.87 -1.44 4.90
C ALA A 240 -13.61 -0.09 5.58
N ILE A 241 -12.37 0.43 5.50
CA ILE A 241 -12.02 1.76 6.02
C ILE A 241 -12.84 2.85 5.32
N VAL A 242 -12.92 2.81 3.98
CA VAL A 242 -13.73 3.76 3.20
C VAL A 242 -15.21 3.68 3.61
N SER A 243 -15.78 2.48 3.71
CA SER A 243 -17.18 2.29 4.10
C SER A 243 -17.46 2.82 5.52
N GLN A 244 -16.55 2.60 6.48
CA GLN A 244 -16.69 3.14 7.82
C GLN A 244 -16.62 4.67 7.84
N TYR A 245 -15.76 5.28 7.01
CA TYR A 245 -15.71 6.73 6.84
C TYR A 245 -17.00 7.28 6.23
N GLU A 246 -17.51 6.67 5.16
CA GLU A 246 -18.76 7.07 4.51
C GLU A 246 -19.97 6.98 5.45
N LYS A 247 -19.99 5.95 6.31
CA LYS A 247 -20.98 5.77 7.39
C LYS A 247 -20.76 6.70 8.58
N LYS A 248 -19.73 7.55 8.56
CA LYS A 248 -19.33 8.46 9.64
C LYS A 248 -19.01 7.73 10.96
N ALA A 249 -18.64 6.46 10.88
CA ALA A 249 -18.23 5.67 12.05
C ALA A 249 -16.80 6.02 12.52
N ILE A 250 -15.97 6.54 11.61
CA ILE A 250 -14.61 7.00 11.89
C ILE A 250 -14.39 8.39 11.28
N SER A 251 -13.47 9.19 11.86
CA SER A 251 -13.11 10.50 11.31
C SER A 251 -12.26 10.36 10.04
N ARG A 252 -12.11 11.45 9.28
CA ARG A 252 -11.25 11.46 8.09
C ARG A 252 -9.81 11.19 8.46
N GLU A 253 -9.29 11.88 9.47
CA GLU A 253 -7.90 11.77 9.92
C GLU A 253 -7.58 10.33 10.30
N MET A 254 -8.53 9.66 10.97
CA MET A 254 -8.39 8.27 11.37
C MET A 254 -8.42 7.31 10.17
N ALA A 255 -9.31 7.54 9.21
CA ALA A 255 -9.35 6.76 7.97
C ALA A 255 -8.03 6.89 7.19
N VAL A 256 -7.52 8.11 7.02
CA VAL A 256 -6.24 8.38 6.36
C VAL A 256 -5.07 7.74 7.11
N ALA A 257 -5.05 7.81 8.44
CA ALA A 257 -4.02 7.17 9.25
C ALA A 257 -4.01 5.63 9.09
N TYR A 258 -5.18 5.00 8.97
CA TYR A 258 -5.25 3.57 8.68
C TYR A 258 -4.80 3.21 7.27
N LEU A 259 -5.17 3.99 6.26
CA LEU A 259 -4.68 3.79 4.90
C LEU A 259 -3.15 3.96 4.82
N LEU A 260 -2.58 4.90 5.59
CA LEU A 260 -1.12 5.08 5.68
C LEU A 260 -0.45 3.87 6.29
N LYS A 261 -0.97 3.33 7.40
CA LYS A 261 -0.44 2.09 7.99
C LYS A 261 -0.51 0.93 7.00
N LEU A 262 -1.60 0.76 6.27
CA LEU A 262 -1.70 -0.27 5.23
C LEU A 262 -0.65 -0.07 4.12
N THR A 263 -0.42 1.17 3.70
CA THR A 263 0.60 1.51 2.70
C THR A 263 2.00 1.18 3.19
N GLN A 264 2.31 1.50 4.45
CA GLN A 264 3.58 1.17 5.08
C GLN A 264 3.78 -0.34 5.22
N VAL A 265 2.74 -1.06 5.64
CA VAL A 265 2.77 -2.54 5.68
C VAL A 265 3.05 -3.11 4.30
N ILE A 266 2.35 -2.63 3.26
CA ILE A 266 2.60 -3.09 1.88
C ILE A 266 4.06 -2.86 1.50
N ARG A 267 4.61 -1.68 1.82
CA ARG A 267 6.03 -1.39 1.56
C ARG A 267 6.95 -2.37 2.26
N ASP A 268 6.74 -2.59 3.55
CA ASP A 268 7.61 -3.41 4.37
C ASP A 268 7.52 -4.89 3.99
N LEU A 269 6.35 -5.36 3.54
CA LEU A 269 6.13 -6.73 3.09
C LEU A 269 6.57 -7.00 1.65
N LEU A 270 7.05 -5.99 0.92
CA LEU A 270 7.57 -6.12 -0.44
C LEU A 270 9.10 -6.12 -0.39
N PRO A 271 9.77 -7.30 -0.39
CA PRO A 271 11.23 -7.37 -0.24
C PRO A 271 11.89 -6.77 -1.47
N CYS A 272 12.83 -5.84 -1.31
CA CYS A 272 13.52 -5.16 -2.42
C CYS A 272 14.05 -6.11 -3.49
N ASP A 273 14.43 -7.34 -3.11
CA ASP A 273 15.07 -8.31 -4.01
C ASP A 273 14.09 -9.30 -4.68
N SER A 274 12.81 -9.33 -4.30
CA SER A 274 11.85 -10.33 -4.81
C SER A 274 10.99 -9.80 -5.98
N ARG A 275 11.61 -9.71 -7.15
CA ARG A 275 11.02 -9.20 -8.41
C ARG A 275 9.64 -9.80 -8.75
N GLN A 276 9.54 -11.13 -8.72
CA GLN A 276 8.32 -11.85 -9.07
C GLN A 276 7.17 -11.61 -8.07
N TYR A 277 7.51 -11.35 -6.81
CA TYR A 277 6.55 -11.09 -5.75
C TYR A 277 5.87 -9.75 -5.98
N TRP A 278 6.62 -8.71 -6.34
CA TRP A 278 6.10 -7.37 -6.61
C TRP A 278 5.15 -7.35 -7.80
N ALA A 279 5.52 -8.02 -8.90
CA ALA A 279 4.68 -8.10 -10.09
C ALA A 279 3.32 -8.77 -9.81
N ARG A 280 3.33 -9.83 -9.00
CA ARG A 280 2.09 -10.52 -8.60
C ARG A 280 1.25 -9.63 -7.68
N PHE A 281 1.88 -9.04 -6.65
CA PHE A 281 1.18 -8.30 -5.61
C PHE A 281 0.57 -6.98 -6.09
N LEU A 282 1.29 -6.22 -6.91
CA LEU A 282 0.86 -4.88 -7.34
C LEU A 282 0.14 -4.87 -8.69
N SER A 283 0.65 -5.61 -9.67
CA SER A 283 0.17 -5.54 -11.06
C SER A 283 -0.89 -6.59 -11.38
N ARG A 284 -0.66 -7.88 -11.08
CA ARG A 284 -1.64 -8.94 -11.39
C ARG A 284 -2.91 -8.84 -10.56
N GLU A 285 -2.77 -8.52 -9.28
CA GLU A 285 -3.90 -8.38 -8.36
C GLU A 285 -4.46 -6.93 -8.34
N GLY A 286 -3.80 -6.00 -9.03
CA GLY A 286 -4.29 -4.63 -9.24
C GLY A 286 -4.47 -3.83 -7.95
N LEU A 287 -3.50 -3.85 -7.03
CA LEU A 287 -3.63 -3.21 -5.71
C LEU A 287 -3.47 -1.69 -5.74
N LEU A 288 -2.79 -1.13 -6.75
CA LEU A 288 -2.58 0.31 -6.87
C LEU A 288 -3.89 1.08 -7.04
N TYR A 289 -4.80 0.58 -7.89
CA TYR A 289 -6.11 1.19 -8.10
C TYR A 289 -6.93 1.34 -6.81
N PRO A 290 -7.23 0.27 -6.02
CA PRO A 290 -7.99 0.38 -4.79
C PRO A 290 -7.25 1.16 -3.70
N LEU A 291 -5.92 1.13 -3.68
CA LEU A 291 -5.12 1.90 -2.72
C LEU A 291 -5.32 3.40 -2.93
N PHE A 292 -5.01 3.91 -4.12
CA PHE A 292 -5.23 5.32 -4.45
C PHE A 292 -6.72 5.69 -4.43
N GLY A 293 -7.58 4.78 -4.89
CA GLY A 293 -9.03 4.97 -4.85
C GLY A 293 -9.53 5.20 -3.43
N SER A 294 -9.01 4.46 -2.46
CA SER A 294 -9.41 4.61 -1.05
C SER A 294 -8.95 5.94 -0.47
N TYR A 295 -7.71 6.37 -0.73
CA TYR A 295 -7.25 7.71 -0.35
C TYR A 295 -8.09 8.80 -1.00
N SER A 296 -8.38 8.65 -2.30
CA SER A 296 -9.18 9.61 -3.07
C SER A 296 -10.61 9.72 -2.56
N SER A 297 -11.21 8.61 -2.08
CA SER A 297 -12.57 8.59 -1.52
C SER A 297 -12.65 9.24 -0.15
N VAL A 298 -11.64 9.10 0.72
CA VAL A 298 -11.67 9.70 2.06
C VAL A 298 -11.20 11.16 2.08
N THR A 299 -10.58 11.64 1.00
CA THR A 299 -10.04 13.01 0.89
C THR A 299 -10.88 13.90 -0.03
N SER A 300 -10.98 15.18 0.34
CA SER A 300 -11.62 16.21 -0.48
C SER A 300 -10.62 17.31 -0.80
N LEU A 301 -10.45 17.62 -2.09
CA LEU A 301 -9.57 18.69 -2.57
C LEU A 301 -9.91 20.07 -1.97
N LEU A 302 -11.16 20.30 -1.59
CA LEU A 302 -11.66 21.59 -1.14
C LEU A 302 -11.54 21.80 0.38
N HIS A 303 -11.11 20.79 1.13
CA HIS A 303 -10.97 20.88 2.57
C HIS A 303 -9.50 21.01 2.94
N GLN A 304 -9.13 22.17 3.48
CA GLN A 304 -7.88 22.34 4.21
C GLN A 304 -7.98 21.55 5.50
N ASP A 305 -7.17 20.51 5.61
CA ASP A 305 -7.22 19.54 6.68
C ASP A 305 -5.79 19.10 6.98
N ALA A 306 -5.47 18.94 8.27
CA ALA A 306 -4.19 18.41 8.70
C ALA A 306 -3.92 17.03 8.07
N SER A 307 -4.92 16.24 7.72
CA SER A 307 -4.72 14.93 7.09
C SER A 307 -3.92 14.94 5.77
N TRP A 308 -3.77 16.07 5.08
CA TRP A 308 -2.99 16.14 3.83
C TRP A 308 -1.50 15.81 3.99
N TRP A 309 -0.89 16.03 5.16
CA TRP A 309 0.49 15.60 5.38
C TRP A 309 0.60 14.07 5.40
N LEU A 310 -0.36 13.37 6.01
CA LEU A 310 -0.42 11.91 6.02
C LEU A 310 -0.65 11.34 4.61
N VAL A 311 -1.51 12.02 3.82
CA VAL A 311 -1.74 11.64 2.41
C VAL A 311 -0.46 11.81 1.61
N ALA A 312 0.24 12.93 1.78
CA ALA A 312 1.48 13.18 1.06
C ALA A 312 2.59 12.17 1.41
N ASP A 313 2.70 11.78 2.69
CA ASP A 313 3.60 10.72 3.11
C ASP A 313 3.23 9.37 2.48
N GLY A 314 1.94 9.02 2.46
CA GLY A 314 1.43 7.82 1.78
C GLY A 314 1.74 7.82 0.28
N VAL A 315 1.46 8.93 -0.40
CA VAL A 315 1.74 9.11 -1.84
C VAL A 315 3.23 9.06 -2.14
N ARG A 316 4.07 9.65 -1.30
CA ARG A 316 5.53 9.55 -1.39
C ARG A 316 6.00 8.11 -1.27
N TYR A 317 5.46 7.31 -0.35
CA TYR A 317 5.80 5.89 -0.31
C TYR A 317 5.40 5.16 -1.60
N ILE A 318 4.18 5.41 -2.10
CA ILE A 318 3.67 4.73 -3.30
C ILE A 318 4.45 5.14 -4.56
N SER A 319 5.01 6.36 -4.59
CA SER A 319 5.85 6.87 -5.68
C SER A 319 7.04 5.98 -6.00
N HIS A 320 7.68 5.46 -4.95
CA HIS A 320 8.82 4.57 -5.09
C HIS A 320 8.42 3.28 -5.82
N PHE A 321 7.19 2.79 -5.57
CA PHE A 321 6.67 1.60 -6.23
C PHE A 321 6.27 1.84 -7.68
N VAL A 322 5.68 3.00 -7.99
CA VAL A 322 5.22 3.32 -9.35
C VAL A 322 6.39 3.73 -10.26
N LEU A 323 7.30 4.58 -9.77
CA LEU A 323 8.38 5.17 -10.57
C LEU A 323 9.76 4.54 -10.35
N GLY A 324 10.01 3.99 -9.16
CA GLY A 324 11.32 3.44 -8.77
C GLY A 324 11.51 1.98 -9.14
N ALA A 325 10.43 1.18 -9.21
CA ALA A 325 10.48 -0.23 -9.61
C ALA A 325 10.56 -0.38 -11.14
N LYS A 326 11.62 0.20 -11.74
CA LYS A 326 11.74 0.49 -13.18
C LYS A 326 11.84 -0.73 -14.10
N GLU A 327 12.17 -1.92 -13.60
CA GLU A 327 12.42 -3.10 -14.47
C GLU A 327 11.73 -4.41 -14.02
N TYR A 328 11.13 -4.45 -12.83
CA TYR A 328 10.99 -5.74 -12.12
C TYR A 328 9.58 -6.15 -11.66
N SER A 329 8.57 -5.28 -11.79
CA SER A 329 7.24 -5.50 -11.18
C SER A 329 6.05 -5.44 -12.16
N GLY A 330 6.29 -5.76 -13.43
CA GLY A 330 5.28 -5.67 -14.51
C GLY A 330 5.33 -4.34 -15.26
N SER A 331 4.53 -4.23 -16.32
CA SER A 331 4.54 -3.08 -17.24
C SER A 331 4.39 -1.75 -16.48
N PRO A 332 5.36 -0.82 -16.59
CA PRO A 332 5.25 0.53 -16.01
C PRO A 332 3.98 1.25 -16.45
N VAL A 333 3.54 1.01 -17.70
CA VAL A 333 2.29 1.55 -18.26
C VAL A 333 1.07 1.06 -17.48
N VAL A 334 1.01 -0.24 -17.13
CA VAL A 334 -0.09 -0.82 -16.35
C VAL A 334 -0.15 -0.23 -14.95
N LYS A 335 1.00 -0.13 -14.26
CA LYS A 335 1.07 0.50 -12.93
C LYS A 335 0.61 1.94 -12.98
N MET A 336 1.04 2.67 -14.00
CA MET A 336 0.70 4.08 -14.18
C MET A 336 -0.79 4.23 -14.46
N ARG A 337 -1.34 3.43 -15.37
CA ARG A 337 -2.77 3.37 -15.65
C ARG A 337 -3.59 3.09 -14.38
N ASP A 338 -3.19 2.10 -13.58
CA ASP A 338 -3.91 1.73 -12.36
C ASP A 338 -3.82 2.83 -11.29
N ALA A 339 -2.65 3.46 -11.14
CA ALA A 339 -2.45 4.58 -10.23
C ALA A 339 -3.30 5.80 -10.61
N ILE A 340 -3.31 6.15 -11.90
CA ILE A 340 -4.12 7.26 -12.43
C ILE A 340 -5.60 6.95 -12.31
N SER A 341 -6.03 5.74 -12.70
CA SER A 341 -7.43 5.32 -12.58
C SER A 341 -7.90 5.33 -11.13
N GLY A 342 -7.00 5.04 -10.17
CA GLY A 342 -7.27 5.13 -8.73
C GLY A 342 -7.30 6.56 -8.19
N GLY A 343 -6.94 7.57 -8.98
CA GLY A 343 -7.00 8.98 -8.56
C GLY A 343 -5.74 9.57 -7.96
N VAL A 344 -4.57 9.02 -8.29
CA VAL A 344 -3.29 9.61 -7.85
C VAL A 344 -3.15 11.08 -8.27
N ILE A 345 -3.66 11.49 -9.45
CA ILE A 345 -3.58 12.89 -9.92
C ILE A 345 -4.33 13.83 -8.97
N LYS A 346 -5.53 13.46 -8.53
CA LYS A 346 -6.31 14.21 -7.54
C LYS A 346 -5.54 14.33 -6.22
N LEU A 347 -4.91 13.25 -5.77
CA LEU A 347 -4.15 13.25 -4.53
C LEU A 347 -2.91 14.14 -4.61
N LEU A 348 -2.14 14.05 -5.69
CA LEU A 348 -0.95 14.88 -5.91
C LEU A 348 -1.31 16.37 -5.95
N LEU A 349 -2.38 16.72 -6.66
CA LEU A 349 -2.88 18.08 -6.69
C LEU A 349 -3.28 18.57 -5.29
N GLY A 350 -4.00 17.76 -4.52
CA GLY A 350 -4.34 18.09 -3.15
C GLY A 350 -3.11 18.29 -2.26
N CYS A 351 -2.09 17.44 -2.38
CA CYS A 351 -0.82 17.62 -1.69
C CYS A 351 -0.17 18.96 -2.07
N LEU A 352 -0.09 19.33 -3.36
CA LEU A 352 0.47 20.62 -3.76
C LEU A 352 -0.28 21.82 -3.19
N LEU A 353 -1.60 21.72 -3.04
CA LEU A 353 -2.45 22.80 -2.51
C LEU A 353 -2.33 22.95 -0.99
N HIS A 354 -2.18 21.84 -0.26
CA HIS A 354 -2.38 21.80 1.18
C HIS A 354 -1.12 21.52 1.99
N THR A 355 -0.02 21.07 1.38
CA THR A 355 1.28 20.92 2.07
C THR A 355 2.15 22.16 1.85
N PRO A 356 2.87 22.66 2.88
CA PRO A 356 3.74 23.82 2.73
C PRO A 356 4.88 23.57 1.73
N ALA A 357 5.21 24.56 0.90
CA ALA A 357 6.22 24.43 -0.16
C ALA A 357 7.64 24.09 0.34
N SER A 358 7.96 24.42 1.59
CA SER A 358 9.26 24.11 2.21
C SER A 358 9.46 22.64 2.59
N THR A 359 8.40 21.83 2.55
CA THR A 359 8.43 20.44 3.02
C THR A 359 9.03 19.47 1.99
N GLU A 360 9.51 18.32 2.47
CA GLU A 360 9.98 17.23 1.59
C GLU A 360 8.82 16.59 0.83
N GLU A 361 7.64 16.53 1.45
CA GLU A 361 6.40 16.00 0.90
C GLU A 361 5.96 16.81 -0.33
N HIS A 362 6.01 18.14 -0.25
CA HIS A 362 5.69 19.01 -1.38
C HIS A 362 6.67 18.81 -2.54
N ARG A 363 7.98 18.76 -2.26
CA ARG A 363 9.02 18.49 -3.28
C ARG A 363 8.83 17.10 -3.92
N SER A 364 8.55 16.08 -3.12
CA SER A 364 8.29 14.72 -3.59
C SER A 364 7.07 14.65 -4.49
N THR A 365 6.02 15.41 -4.16
CA THR A 365 4.80 15.54 -4.98
C THR A 365 5.10 16.15 -6.36
N ILE A 366 5.95 17.19 -6.42
CA ILE A 366 6.41 17.78 -7.68
C ILE A 366 7.19 16.77 -8.52
N HIS A 367 8.13 16.05 -7.91
CA HIS A 367 8.92 15.02 -8.60
C HIS A 367 8.05 13.91 -9.17
N LEU A 368 7.04 13.50 -8.40
CA LEU A 368 6.04 12.52 -8.80
C LEU A 368 5.26 12.94 -10.05
N LEU A 369 4.71 14.15 -10.06
CA LEU A 369 3.98 14.69 -11.22
C LEU A 369 4.85 14.68 -12.46
N LYS A 370 6.09 15.17 -12.35
CA LYS A 370 7.07 15.16 -13.45
C LYS A 370 7.38 13.74 -13.94
N GLY A 371 7.42 12.75 -13.03
CA GLY A 371 7.65 11.35 -13.39
C GLY A 371 6.46 10.66 -14.06
N ILE A 372 5.22 11.12 -13.79
CA ILE A 372 4.01 10.58 -14.41
C ILE A 372 3.79 11.15 -15.81
N ALA A 373 4.09 12.43 -16.03
CA ALA A 373 3.76 13.16 -17.27
C ALA A 373 4.16 12.43 -18.57
N PRO A 374 5.40 11.90 -18.70
CA PRO A 374 5.82 11.24 -19.94
C PRO A 374 4.97 10.03 -20.33
N TYR A 375 4.31 9.38 -19.37
CA TYR A 375 3.50 8.21 -19.63
C TYR A 375 2.18 8.52 -20.34
N PHE A 376 1.77 9.79 -20.43
CA PHE A 376 0.59 10.17 -21.20
C PHE A 376 0.70 9.83 -22.70
N MET A 377 1.91 9.65 -23.25
CA MET A 377 2.06 9.19 -24.64
C MET A 377 1.55 7.75 -24.85
N HIS A 378 1.35 6.98 -23.78
CA HIS A 378 0.73 5.67 -23.86
C HIS A 378 -0.79 5.77 -23.79
N GLN A 379 -1.47 5.21 -24.80
CA GLN A 379 -2.91 5.33 -24.95
C GLN A 379 -3.71 4.86 -23.71
N GLU A 380 -3.27 3.80 -23.02
CA GLU A 380 -3.95 3.32 -21.81
C GLU A 380 -3.89 4.32 -20.66
N VAL A 381 -2.74 4.97 -20.48
CA VAL A 381 -2.49 5.95 -19.42
C VAL A 381 -3.19 7.26 -19.75
N TRP A 382 -3.13 7.71 -21.01
CA TRP A 382 -3.89 8.86 -21.48
C TRP A 382 -5.39 8.69 -21.30
N LYS A 383 -5.96 7.54 -21.71
CA LYS A 383 -7.39 7.24 -21.48
C LYS A 383 -7.74 7.30 -20.01
N ALA A 384 -6.93 6.68 -19.15
CA ALA A 384 -7.11 6.73 -17.71
C ALA A 384 -6.99 8.15 -17.13
N ALA A 385 -6.23 9.05 -17.77
CA ALA A 385 -6.06 10.43 -17.31
C ALA A 385 -7.12 11.39 -17.85
N SER A 386 -7.79 11.05 -18.94
CA SER A 386 -8.69 11.94 -19.68
C SER A 386 -9.82 12.57 -18.86
N HIS A 387 -10.34 11.89 -17.83
CA HIS A 387 -11.39 12.46 -16.98
C HIS A 387 -10.89 13.51 -15.98
N TYR A 388 -9.57 13.66 -15.80
CA TYR A 388 -8.98 14.76 -15.03
C TYR A 388 -8.79 16.03 -15.87
N PHE A 389 -8.84 15.91 -17.20
CA PHE A 389 -8.53 16.96 -18.16
C PHE A 389 -9.65 17.01 -19.21
N LEU A 390 -10.74 17.72 -18.92
CA LEU A 390 -11.90 17.78 -19.82
C LEU A 390 -11.50 18.34 -21.19
N CYS A 391 -11.89 17.63 -22.25
CA CYS A 391 -11.61 18.02 -23.63
C CYS A 391 -12.23 19.39 -23.96
N GLY A 392 -11.39 20.34 -24.37
CA GLY A 392 -11.83 21.60 -24.99
C GLY A 392 -11.38 22.86 -24.26
N HIS A 393 -10.97 22.75 -23.00
CA HIS A 393 -10.39 23.87 -22.27
C HIS A 393 -9.17 23.40 -21.50
N VAL A 394 -8.05 24.11 -21.65
CA VAL A 394 -7.05 24.22 -20.58
C VAL A 394 -7.72 25.02 -19.46
N GLU A 395 -8.80 24.50 -18.88
CA GLU A 395 -9.30 25.01 -17.62
C GLU A 395 -8.35 24.44 -16.57
N PHE A 396 -7.27 25.22 -16.40
CA PHE A 396 -6.54 25.33 -15.15
C PHE A 396 -7.52 25.17 -14.00
N LEU A 397 -7.06 24.47 -12.95
CA LEU A 397 -7.67 24.41 -11.63
C LEU A 397 -8.67 25.56 -11.43
N PRO A 398 -9.90 25.31 -10.89
CA PRO A 398 -10.88 26.36 -10.66
C PRO A 398 -10.18 27.65 -10.22
N PRO A 399 -10.47 28.84 -10.75
CA PRO A 399 -9.59 30.01 -10.59
C PRO A 399 -9.15 30.28 -9.14
N SER A 400 -10.00 29.98 -8.17
CA SER A 400 -9.70 29.97 -6.74
C SER A 400 -8.58 28.99 -6.35
N THR A 401 -8.62 27.75 -6.83
CA THR A 401 -7.60 26.71 -6.65
C THR A 401 -6.29 27.03 -7.40
N ALA A 402 -6.35 27.59 -8.61
CA ALA A 402 -5.15 28.06 -9.32
C ALA A 402 -4.45 29.19 -8.55
N GLN A 403 -5.23 30.16 -8.05
CA GLN A 403 -4.72 31.24 -7.20
C GLN A 403 -4.07 30.69 -5.92
N VAL A 404 -4.73 29.75 -5.23
CA VAL A 404 -4.17 29.10 -4.03
C VAL A 404 -2.87 28.37 -4.34
N LEU A 405 -2.80 27.59 -5.43
CA LEU A 405 -1.58 26.89 -5.81
C LEU A 405 -0.44 27.87 -6.13
N SER A 406 -0.73 28.91 -6.90
CA SER A 406 0.25 29.94 -7.27
C SER A 406 0.75 30.73 -6.05
N ALA A 407 -0.10 30.95 -5.06
CA ALA A 407 0.25 31.60 -3.79
C ALA A 407 1.05 30.68 -2.87
N ASN A 408 0.78 29.37 -2.88
CA ASN A 408 1.46 28.40 -2.03
C ASN A 408 2.87 28.06 -2.56
N SER A 409 3.01 27.84 -3.87
CA SER A 409 4.27 27.38 -4.46
C SER A 409 4.38 27.73 -5.95
N LYS A 410 5.35 28.58 -6.31
CA LYS A 410 5.69 28.87 -7.72
C LYS A 410 6.14 27.61 -8.46
N ASP A 411 6.95 26.78 -7.82
CA ASP A 411 7.47 25.53 -8.40
C ASP A 411 6.36 24.49 -8.56
N GLY A 412 5.46 24.39 -7.58
CA GLY A 412 4.28 23.52 -7.65
C GLY A 412 3.34 23.94 -8.77
N CYS A 413 3.09 25.24 -8.92
CA CYS A 413 2.32 25.79 -10.03
C CYS A 413 2.98 25.47 -11.38
N THR A 414 4.28 25.76 -11.52
CA THR A 414 5.03 25.49 -12.77
C THR A 414 5.02 24.00 -13.14
N ALA A 415 5.19 23.11 -12.16
CA ALA A 415 5.14 21.68 -12.39
C ALA A 415 3.74 21.19 -12.80
N TRP A 416 2.69 21.75 -12.21
CA TRP A 416 1.31 21.45 -12.60
C TRP A 416 0.99 21.91 -14.03
N VAL A 417 1.40 23.12 -14.41
CA VAL A 417 1.23 23.62 -15.79
C VAL A 417 1.94 22.71 -16.78
N ALA A 418 3.22 22.39 -16.55
CA ALA A 418 3.97 21.48 -17.42
C ALA A 418 3.34 20.08 -17.53
N PHE A 419 2.75 19.58 -16.44
CA PHE A 419 2.02 18.31 -16.42
C PHE A 419 0.77 18.35 -17.30
N GLN A 420 0.00 19.45 -17.26
CA GLN A 420 -1.16 19.67 -18.13
C GLN A 420 -0.76 19.79 -19.60
N ASP A 421 0.29 20.57 -19.91
CA ASP A 421 0.79 20.75 -21.26
C ASP A 421 1.20 19.40 -21.89
N THR A 422 1.87 18.55 -21.11
CA THR A 422 2.25 17.19 -21.56
C THR A 422 1.03 16.34 -21.88
N PHE A 423 -0.03 16.40 -21.07
CA PHE A 423 -1.28 15.68 -21.35
C PHE A 423 -1.95 16.18 -22.64
N HIS A 424 -2.02 17.50 -22.85
CA HIS A 424 -2.64 18.08 -24.04
C HIS A 424 -1.86 17.76 -25.32
N GLN A 425 -0.53 17.75 -25.25
CA GLN A 425 0.31 17.28 -26.37
C GLN A 425 -0.02 15.81 -26.71
N ALA A 426 -0.10 14.94 -25.71
CA ALA A 426 -0.48 13.54 -25.91
C ALA A 426 -1.91 13.40 -26.48
N ASP A 427 -2.86 14.22 -26.03
CA ASP A 427 -4.23 14.27 -26.55
C ASP A 427 -4.27 14.67 -28.04
N GLU A 428 -3.49 15.66 -28.46
CA GLU A 428 -3.35 16.02 -29.88
C GLU A 428 -2.77 14.86 -30.70
N CYS A 429 -1.71 14.21 -30.19
CA CYS A 429 -1.08 13.06 -30.85
C CYS A 429 -2.07 11.89 -31.01
N HIS A 430 -2.88 11.58 -29.99
CA HIS A 430 -3.87 10.52 -30.04
C HIS A 430 -5.07 10.86 -30.94
N LYS A 431 -5.51 12.13 -30.97
CA LYS A 431 -6.61 12.60 -31.83
C LYS A 431 -6.25 12.64 -33.31
N ARG A 432 -5.00 12.98 -33.66
CA ARG A 432 -4.54 13.08 -35.06
C ARG A 432 -4.29 11.73 -35.72
N GLY A 433 -4.48 10.61 -35.02
CA GLY A 433 -4.21 9.28 -35.57
C GLY A 433 -2.72 8.97 -35.78
N SER A 434 -1.82 9.94 -35.57
CA SER A 434 -0.37 9.73 -35.54
C SER A 434 0.09 8.89 -34.35
N GLY A 435 -0.78 8.69 -33.35
CA GLY A 435 -0.63 7.71 -32.28
C GLY A 435 -0.90 6.26 -32.70
N GLU A 436 -0.73 5.91 -33.98
CA GLU A 436 -0.58 4.51 -34.37
C GLU A 436 0.74 3.97 -33.77
N SER A 437 0.59 3.19 -32.71
CA SER A 437 1.63 2.32 -32.11
C SER A 437 2.54 2.91 -31.02
N LEU A 438 1.95 3.28 -29.88
CA LEU A 438 2.46 2.81 -28.58
C LEU A 438 1.33 2.09 -27.85
N ARG A 439 0.67 1.14 -28.54
CA ARG A 439 -0.14 0.14 -27.86
C ARG A 439 0.84 -0.67 -27.03
N ALA A 440 0.54 -0.86 -25.75
CA ALA A 440 1.21 -1.91 -25.02
C ALA A 440 0.81 -3.22 -25.72
N HIS A 441 1.63 -3.71 -26.65
CA HIS A 441 1.57 -5.11 -27.02
C HIS A 441 1.87 -5.84 -25.72
N GLY A 442 0.81 -6.39 -25.13
CA GLY A 442 0.81 -7.06 -23.83
C GLY A 442 1.64 -8.34 -23.88
N CYS A 443 2.94 -8.19 -24.04
CA CYS A 443 3.92 -9.25 -23.96
C CYS A 443 4.77 -8.94 -22.73
N ASP A 444 4.51 -9.68 -21.64
CA ASP A 444 5.25 -9.63 -20.37
C ASP A 444 6.72 -10.12 -20.49
N ASN A 445 7.26 -10.21 -21.71
CA ASN A 445 8.54 -10.83 -22.00
C ASN A 445 9.53 -9.79 -22.56
N MET A 446 10.72 -9.70 -21.94
CA MET A 446 11.82 -8.81 -22.33
C MET A 446 12.19 -8.93 -23.81
N ASN A 447 11.96 -10.10 -24.41
CA ASN A 447 12.24 -10.34 -25.82
C ASN A 447 11.30 -9.57 -26.76
N CYS A 448 10.02 -9.39 -26.42
CA CYS A 448 9.10 -8.61 -27.26
C CYS A 448 9.42 -7.11 -27.25
N GLN A 449 9.80 -6.56 -26.09
CA GLN A 449 10.20 -5.15 -26.01
C GLN A 449 11.53 -4.88 -26.69
N ARG A 450 12.43 -5.87 -26.63
CA ARG A 450 13.69 -5.86 -27.37
C ARG A 450 13.46 -6.01 -28.87
N GLU A 451 12.55 -6.86 -29.31
CA GLU A 451 12.19 -7.04 -30.73
C GLU A 451 11.46 -5.81 -31.28
N ASP A 452 10.49 -5.21 -30.57
CA ASP A 452 9.86 -3.94 -30.98
C ASP A 452 10.88 -2.79 -31.07
N TRP A 453 11.84 -2.75 -30.14
CA TRP A 453 12.93 -1.78 -30.20
C TRP A 453 13.94 -2.11 -31.30
N GLU A 454 14.31 -3.38 -31.51
CA GLU A 454 15.24 -3.83 -32.54
C GLU A 454 14.64 -3.70 -33.95
N ASP A 455 13.33 -3.86 -34.12
CA ASP A 455 12.64 -3.69 -35.40
C ASP A 455 12.49 -2.22 -35.75
N ARG A 456 12.08 -1.36 -34.81
CA ARG A 456 12.16 0.10 -35.00
C ARG A 456 13.58 0.58 -35.21
N HIS A 457 14.54 0.05 -34.44
CA HIS A 457 15.95 0.37 -34.61
C HIS A 457 16.46 -0.09 -35.98
N ARG A 458 16.07 -1.26 -36.51
CA ARG A 458 16.43 -1.69 -37.87
C ARG A 458 15.83 -0.77 -38.94
N GLU A 459 14.61 -0.29 -38.76
CA GLU A 459 13.95 0.65 -39.68
C GLU A 459 14.57 2.06 -39.64
N GLU A 460 15.01 2.52 -38.47
CA GLU A 460 15.54 3.88 -38.26
C GLU A 460 17.06 3.97 -38.40
N CYS A 461 17.80 2.90 -38.08
CA CYS A 461 19.28 2.89 -38.06
C CYS A 461 19.88 2.97 -39.47
N SER A 462 19.20 2.42 -40.48
CA SER A 462 19.59 2.58 -41.90
C SER A 462 19.60 4.06 -42.36
N LYS A 463 18.82 4.93 -41.70
CA LYS A 463 18.73 6.37 -41.98
C LYS A 463 19.67 7.21 -41.10
N LEU A 464 20.15 6.66 -39.98
CA LEU A 464 21.10 7.28 -39.04
C LEU A 464 22.57 6.87 -39.27
N LEU A 465 22.80 6.04 -40.29
CA LEU A 465 24.10 5.44 -40.60
C LEU A 465 25.27 6.42 -40.83
N PRO A 466 25.09 7.73 -41.15
CA PRO A 466 26.22 8.66 -41.20
C PRO A 466 26.76 9.10 -39.83
N LEU A 467 26.07 8.83 -38.71
CA LEU A 467 26.49 9.27 -37.36
C LEU A 467 27.11 8.15 -36.50
N TYR A 468 27.21 6.94 -37.03
CA TYR A 468 27.56 5.73 -36.28
C TYR A 468 29.07 5.43 -36.16
N TYR A 469 29.90 6.47 -36.05
CA TYR A 469 31.28 6.33 -35.55
C TYR A 469 31.38 6.83 -34.11
N CYS A 470 30.60 6.23 -33.20
CA CYS A 470 30.89 6.29 -31.78
C CYS A 470 30.56 4.93 -31.15
N LYS A 471 31.58 4.08 -31.08
CA LYS A 471 31.47 2.64 -30.79
C LYS A 471 31.26 2.29 -29.30
N ASP A 472 31.01 3.25 -28.42
CA ASP A 472 31.00 3.01 -26.96
C ASP A 472 29.77 3.54 -26.20
N LEU A 473 28.56 3.36 -26.75
CA LEU A 473 27.30 3.61 -26.00
C LEU A 473 26.75 2.35 -25.32
N HIS A 474 27.63 1.45 -24.86
CA HIS A 474 27.23 0.24 -24.16
C HIS A 474 26.80 0.46 -22.70
N HIS A 475 26.82 1.70 -22.20
CA HIS A 475 26.41 2.01 -20.82
C HIS A 475 25.35 3.13 -20.73
N TRP A 476 24.13 2.67 -20.38
CA TRP A 476 23.21 3.27 -19.41
C TRP A 476 22.89 4.77 -19.52
N LEU A 477 21.83 5.08 -20.27
CA LEU A 477 21.03 6.30 -20.06
C LEU A 477 19.66 5.94 -19.45
N PRO A 478 19.20 6.62 -18.39
CA PRO A 478 17.84 6.51 -17.90
C PRO A 478 16.83 6.81 -19.01
N PHE A 479 15.68 6.13 -19.02
CA PHE A 479 14.66 6.28 -20.09
C PHE A 479 14.19 7.72 -20.32
N SER A 480 14.18 8.57 -19.28
CA SER A 480 13.89 10.00 -19.43
C SER A 480 14.93 10.69 -20.32
N VAL A 481 16.21 10.39 -20.14
CA VAL A 481 17.29 10.95 -20.95
C VAL A 481 17.28 10.34 -22.36
N LYS A 482 16.86 9.08 -22.51
CA LYS A 482 16.63 8.49 -23.84
C LYS A 482 15.47 9.16 -24.57
N ALA A 483 14.37 9.46 -23.87
CA ALA A 483 13.25 10.19 -24.42
C ALA A 483 13.64 11.62 -24.80
N ASP A 484 14.44 12.30 -23.97
CA ASP A 484 14.97 13.64 -24.29
C ASP A 484 15.93 13.61 -25.49
N VAL A 485 16.79 12.58 -25.60
CA VAL A 485 17.70 12.39 -26.75
C VAL A 485 16.93 12.02 -28.02
N LEU A 486 15.88 11.20 -27.90
CA LEU A 486 15.00 10.85 -29.03
C LEU A 486 14.18 12.04 -29.48
N ALA A 487 13.59 12.80 -28.54
CA ALA A 487 12.87 14.04 -28.84
C ALA A 487 13.79 15.10 -29.45
N PHE A 488 15.04 15.20 -28.96
CA PHE A 488 16.06 16.06 -29.56
C PHE A 488 16.42 15.63 -30.97
N ALA A 489 16.64 14.33 -31.22
CA ALA A 489 16.93 13.80 -32.55
C ALA A 489 15.74 13.97 -33.51
N GLU A 490 14.52 13.82 -33.01
CA GLU A 490 13.27 13.99 -33.74
C GLU A 490 13.00 15.47 -34.08
N ASP A 491 13.31 16.40 -33.18
CA ASP A 491 13.24 17.86 -33.46
C ASP A 491 14.34 18.30 -34.43
N LEU A 492 15.52 17.67 -34.39
CA LEU A 492 16.62 17.86 -35.34
C LEU A 492 16.30 17.32 -36.75
N TYR A 493 15.52 16.23 -36.80
CA TYR A 493 15.03 15.61 -38.03
C TYR A 493 13.88 16.40 -38.67
N ASN A 494 12.99 16.95 -37.84
CA ASN A 494 11.79 17.65 -38.31
C ASN A 494 12.03 19.14 -38.65
N ARG A 495 13.17 19.73 -38.27
CA ARG A 495 13.54 21.12 -38.59
C ARG A 495 14.83 21.17 -39.40
N ASN A 496 14.76 21.78 -40.59
CA ASN A 496 15.95 22.10 -41.39
C ASN A 496 17.06 22.71 -40.51
N PHE A 497 18.24 22.08 -40.53
CA PHE A 497 19.40 22.30 -39.66
C PHE A 497 19.75 23.79 -39.43
N ALA A 498 19.48 24.66 -40.41
CA ALA A 498 19.72 26.10 -40.32
C ALA A 498 18.89 26.84 -39.25
N SER A 499 17.68 26.35 -38.92
CA SER A 499 16.81 26.97 -37.89
C SER A 499 17.24 26.59 -36.47
N ALA A 500 17.75 25.37 -36.27
CA ALA A 500 18.25 24.90 -34.98
C ALA A 500 19.50 25.67 -34.53
N THR A 501 20.42 25.98 -35.45
CA THR A 501 21.62 26.80 -35.17
C THR A 501 21.27 28.25 -34.82
N MET A 502 20.19 28.79 -35.41
CA MET A 502 19.72 30.15 -35.15
C MET A 502 19.01 30.25 -33.78
N ASN A 503 18.23 29.23 -33.40
CA ASN A 503 17.61 29.15 -32.08
C ASN A 503 18.63 28.85 -30.97
N ALA A 504 19.63 27.99 -31.20
CA ALA A 504 20.70 27.74 -30.23
C ALA A 504 21.52 29.01 -29.92
N ASN A 505 21.75 29.88 -30.91
CA ASN A 505 22.43 31.16 -30.70
C ASN A 505 21.56 32.20 -29.98
N ASN A 506 20.22 32.16 -30.14
CA ASN A 506 19.30 33.02 -29.39
C ASN A 506 19.04 32.52 -27.96
N THR A 507 19.24 31.23 -27.69
CA THR A 507 18.99 30.62 -26.36
C THR A 507 20.20 30.70 -25.42
N LYS A 508 21.31 31.33 -25.86
CA LYS A 508 22.52 31.56 -25.05
C LYS A 508 22.30 32.36 -23.77
N TYR A 509 21.13 32.98 -23.57
CA TYR A 509 20.80 33.75 -22.37
C TYR A 509 19.97 32.99 -21.31
N ILE A 510 19.51 31.77 -21.56
CA ILE A 510 18.58 31.07 -20.63
C ILE A 510 19.16 29.77 -20.06
N MET A 511 20.32 29.30 -20.52
CA MET A 511 20.91 28.01 -20.09
C MET A 511 22.26 28.14 -19.38
N SER A 512 22.42 29.08 -18.43
CA SER A 512 23.60 29.09 -17.55
C SER A 512 23.53 28.05 -16.42
N ASP A 513 22.35 27.59 -16.03
CA ASP A 513 22.21 26.86 -14.75
C ASP A 513 21.87 25.36 -14.90
N SER A 514 21.69 24.85 -16.13
CA SER A 514 21.32 23.44 -16.38
C SER A 514 22.37 22.62 -17.15
N VAL A 515 23.48 23.24 -17.56
CA VAL A 515 24.59 22.56 -18.27
C VAL A 515 25.86 22.49 -17.40
N VAL A 516 25.69 22.16 -16.11
CA VAL A 516 26.84 21.84 -15.23
C VAL A 516 27.15 20.34 -15.22
N CYS A 517 26.33 19.49 -15.84
CA CYS A 517 26.52 18.03 -15.80
C CYS A 517 27.08 17.40 -17.09
N ILE A 518 27.50 18.19 -18.09
CA ILE A 518 28.23 17.66 -19.25
C ILE A 518 29.54 18.43 -19.36
N ASN A 519 30.60 17.84 -18.81
CA ASN A 519 31.97 18.35 -18.94
C ASN A 519 32.45 18.15 -20.38
N PHE A 520 32.22 19.13 -21.26
CA PHE A 520 32.73 19.11 -22.63
C PHE A 520 34.26 19.22 -22.72
N ASN A 521 34.97 19.46 -21.61
CA ASN A 521 36.43 19.52 -21.59
C ASN A 521 37.12 18.14 -21.65
N ASP A 522 36.36 17.04 -21.50
CA ASP A 522 36.90 15.67 -21.59
C ASP A 522 36.72 15.05 -22.99
N ILE A 523 36.27 15.82 -23.99
CA ILE A 523 36.18 15.37 -25.37
C ILE A 523 37.50 15.73 -26.08
N PRO A 524 38.27 14.74 -26.59
CA PRO A 524 39.56 15.00 -27.22
C PRO A 524 39.40 15.88 -28.48
N TYR A 525 40.25 16.91 -28.54
CA TYR A 525 40.42 17.88 -29.63
C TYR A 525 40.85 17.20 -30.95
N VAL A 526 39.96 16.55 -31.69
CA VAL A 526 40.22 16.23 -33.11
C VAL A 526 38.93 16.29 -33.92
N CYS A 527 38.51 17.50 -34.27
CA CYS A 527 37.70 17.74 -35.46
C CYS A 527 38.40 18.83 -36.27
N ALA A 528 39.27 18.42 -37.20
CA ALA A 528 39.69 19.29 -38.28
C ALA A 528 38.48 19.51 -39.19
N ILE A 529 38.07 20.78 -39.32
CA ILE A 529 37.06 21.21 -40.29
C ILE A 529 37.66 20.96 -41.68
N VAL A 530 37.10 20.03 -42.44
CA VAL A 530 37.37 19.90 -43.87
C VAL A 530 36.26 20.63 -44.60
N GLU A 531 36.62 21.75 -45.23
CA GLU A 531 35.73 22.49 -46.12
C GLU A 531 35.32 21.63 -47.33
N SER A 532 34.08 21.80 -47.75
CA SER A 532 33.41 21.09 -48.82
C SER A 532 34.23 21.01 -50.12
N GLN A 533 34.42 19.80 -50.65
CA GLN A 533 34.64 19.62 -52.08
C GLN A 533 33.45 18.89 -52.72
N LYS A 534 33.03 19.46 -53.85
CA LYS A 534 31.83 19.21 -54.65
C LYS A 534 31.62 17.72 -54.95
N TYR A 535 30.45 17.22 -54.57
CA TYR A 535 29.93 15.95 -55.09
C TYR A 535 29.46 16.15 -56.54
N THR A 536 29.97 15.34 -57.45
CA THR A 536 29.46 15.24 -58.83
C THR A 536 28.82 13.85 -58.95
N PRO A 537 27.53 13.72 -59.31
CA PRO A 537 26.89 12.41 -59.37
C PRO A 537 27.40 11.61 -60.59
N PRO A 538 27.46 10.27 -60.51
CA PRO A 538 27.82 9.45 -61.66
C PRO A 538 26.69 9.50 -62.71
N LYS A 539 27.06 9.61 -63.98
CA LYS A 539 26.15 9.41 -65.11
C LYS A 539 25.83 7.92 -65.25
N GLU A 540 24.54 7.60 -65.29
CA GLU A 540 24.03 6.40 -65.94
C GLU A 540 24.39 6.49 -67.42
N ASP A 541 25.04 5.46 -67.95
CA ASP A 541 24.87 5.06 -69.35
C ASP A 541 24.80 3.52 -69.36
N LEU A 542 23.61 3.05 -69.70
CA LEU A 542 23.36 1.75 -70.30
C LEU A 542 24.15 1.65 -71.61
N ASP A 543 24.76 0.49 -71.88
CA ASP A 543 24.46 -0.26 -73.11
C ASP A 543 25.16 -1.63 -73.11
N ILE A 544 24.31 -2.65 -73.35
CA ILE A 544 24.44 -3.78 -74.29
C ILE A 544 25.77 -3.75 -75.08
N GLU A 545 26.69 -4.72 -74.98
CA GLU A 545 26.60 -6.14 -75.40
C GLU A 545 27.71 -6.96 -74.71
#